data_AF-A0A645ESF6-F1
#
_entry.id   AF-A0A645ESF6-F1
#
_cell.length_a   1.000
_cell.length_b   1.000
_cell.length_c   1.000
_cell.angle_alpha   90.00
_cell.angle_beta   90.00
_cell.angle_gamma   90.00
#
_symmetry.space_group_name_H-M   'P 1'
#
loop_
_entity.id
_entity.type
_entity.pdbx_description
1 polymer ?
#
loop_
_entity_poly.entity_id
_entity_poly.type
_entity_poly.pdbx_seq_one_letter_code
_entity_poly.pdbx_strand_id
1 'polypeptide(L)' 'MKYCDKVIILNDGLVIAAGDTQEVLTPSNIKKVYGIDVIVDDNYGRPRVIIL' A
#
# COMPACT_ATOMS: atom_id res chain seq x y z
N MET A 1 10.22 -10.18 -9.01
CA MET A 1 9.92 -8.73 -9.02
C MET A 1 8.43 -8.56 -8.75
N LYS A 2 8.03 -7.65 -7.84
CA LYS A 2 6.63 -7.40 -7.53
C LYS A 2 6.13 -6.32 -8.49
N TYR A 3 5.17 -6.65 -9.36
CA TYR A 3 4.61 -5.72 -10.33
C TYR A 3 3.09 -5.70 -10.14
N CYS A 4 2.60 -4.66 -9.46
CA CYS A 4 1.20 -4.30 -9.53
C CYS A 4 1.19 -2.85 -10.01
N ASP A 5 0.50 -2.60 -11.13
CA ASP A 5 0.23 -1.23 -11.58
C ASP A 5 -0.96 -0.66 -10.80
N LYS A 6 -1.93 -1.53 -10.45
CA LYS A 6 -3.11 -1.20 -9.66
C LYS A 6 -3.26 -2.11 -8.45
N VAL A 7 -3.75 -1.55 -7.34
CA VAL A 7 -3.98 -2.25 -6.08
C VAL A 7 -5.36 -1.91 -5.54
N ILE A 8 -5.98 -2.91 -4.90
CA ILE A 8 -7.19 -2.73 -4.10
C ILE A 8 -6.87 -3.21 -2.68
N ILE A 9 -7.15 -2.38 -1.68
CA ILE A 9 -7.10 -2.74 -0.27
C ILE A 9 -8.52 -3.01 0.21
N LEU A 10 -8.72 -4.20 0.76
CA LEU A 10 -9.99 -4.64 1.34
C LEU A 10 -9.85 -4.74 2.85
N ASN A 11 -10.92 -4.37 3.57
CA ASN A 11 -11.06 -4.66 5.00
C ASN A 11 -12.50 -5.09 5.26
N ASP A 12 -12.69 -6.26 5.88
CA ASP A 12 -14.02 -6.84 6.17
C ASP A 12 -14.99 -6.85 4.96
N GLY A 13 -14.47 -7.16 3.78
CA GLY A 13 -15.25 -7.20 2.54
C GLY A 13 -15.56 -5.84 1.92
N LEU A 14 -15.10 -4.74 2.52
CA LEU A 14 -15.25 -3.38 2.00
C LEU A 14 -13.97 -2.90 1.31
N VAL A 15 -14.12 -2.18 0.21
CA VAL A 15 -12.99 -1.51 -0.48
C VAL A 15 -12.62 -0.26 0.29
N ILE A 16 -11.40 -0.23 0.83
CA ILE A 16 -10.86 0.91 1.57
C ILE A 16 -10.08 1.85 0.66
N ALA A 17 -9.38 1.31 -0.34
CA ALA A 17 -8.65 2.06 -1.35
C ALA A 17 -8.51 1.23 -2.63
N ALA A 18 -8.62 1.88 -3.80
CA ALA A 18 -8.45 1.24 -5.11
C ALA A 18 -7.91 2.27 -6.11
N GLY A 19 -6.89 1.91 -6.89
CA GLY A 19 -6.20 2.85 -7.76
C GLY A 19 -4.79 2.41 -8.09
N ASP A 20 -3.95 3.36 -8.49
CA ASP A 20 -2.55 3.09 -8.80
C ASP A 20 -1.78 2.76 -7.52
N THR A 21 -0.79 1.87 -7.64
CA THR A 21 -0.08 1.33 -6.49
C THR A 21 0.53 2.40 -5.58
N GLN A 22 1.04 3.50 -6.14
CA GLN A 22 1.63 4.59 -5.36
C GLN A 22 0.59 5.41 -4.57
N GLU A 23 -0.64 5.49 -5.07
CA GLU A 23 -1.74 6.18 -4.40
C GLU A 23 -2.38 5.30 -3.31
N VAL A 24 -2.38 3.98 -3.53
CA VAL A 24 -3.05 3.01 -2.65
C VAL A 24 -2.12 2.49 -1.55
N LEU A 25 -0.88 2.10 -1.86
CA LEU A 25 0.10 1.61 -0.89
C LEU A 25 0.81 2.76 -0.18
N THR A 26 0.06 3.51 0.62
CA THR A 26 0.61 4.56 1.48
C THR A 26 0.73 4.08 2.93
N PRO A 27 1.66 4.64 3.73
CA PRO A 27 1.74 4.34 5.16
C PRO A 27 0.41 4.52 5.89
N SER A 28 -0.33 5.57 5.54
CA SER A 28 -1.64 5.88 6.13
C SER A 28 -2.68 4.78 5.86
N ASN A 29 -2.77 4.29 4.61
CA ASN A 29 -3.70 3.22 4.25
C ASN A 29 -3.31 1.90 4.93
N ILE A 30 -2.02 1.58 4.97
CA ILE A 30 -1.52 0.36 5.60
C ILE A 30 -1.76 0.39 7.11
N LYS A 31 -1.49 1.52 7.78
CA LYS A 31 -1.77 1.69 9.22
C LYS A 31 -3.26 1.56 9.52
N LYS A 32 -4.12 2.14 8.69
CA LYS A 32 -5.58 2.08 8.88
C LYS A 32 -6.14 0.66 8.79
N VAL A 33 -5.62 -0.15 7.86
CA VAL A 33 -6.16 -1.51 7.60
C VAL A 33 -5.46 -2.59 8.41
N TYR A 34 -4.15 -2.49 8.57
CA TYR A 34 -3.34 -3.53 9.21
C TYR A 34 -2.85 -3.15 10.62
N GLY A 35 -3.05 -1.91 11.06
CA GLY A 35 -2.65 -1.45 12.39
C GLY A 35 -1.13 -1.34 12.61
N ILE A 36 -0.34 -1.43 11.54
CA ILE A 36 1.13 -1.41 11.58
C ILE A 36 1.71 -0.14 10.98
N ASP A 37 2.81 0.32 11.54
CA ASP A 37 3.60 1.42 10.98
C ASP A 37 4.56 0.87 9.92
N VAL A 38 4.56 1.50 8.75
CA VAL A 38 5.40 1.12 7.61
C VAL A 38 6.02 2.33 6.96
N ILE A 39 7.18 2.14 6.36
CA ILE A 39 7.82 3.11 5.47
C ILE A 39 7.59 2.63 4.04
N VAL A 40 7.13 3.54 3.18
CA VAL A 40 7.05 3.30 1.73
C VAL A 40 8.18 4.08 1.09
N ASP A 41 9.18 3.36 0.60
CA ASP A 41 10.36 3.89 -0.08
C ASP A 41 10.17 3.80 -1.60
N ASP A 42 10.62 4.81 -2.33
CA ASP A 42 10.64 4.78 -3.79
C ASP A 42 12.02 4.37 -4.29
N ASN A 43 12.12 3.14 -4.79
CA ASN A 43 13.35 2.60 -5.33
C ASN A 43 13.31 2.62 -6.87
N TYR A 44 13.77 3.72 -7.47
CA TYR A 44 13.78 3.94 -8.93
C TYR A 44 12.39 3.81 -9.59
N GLY A 45 11.39 4.50 -9.05
CA GLY A 45 10.00 4.47 -9.54
C GLY A 45 9.23 3.23 -9.09
N ARG A 46 9.72 2.51 -8.06
CA ARG A 46 9.11 1.27 -7.56
C ARG A 46 8.88 1.38 -6.06
N PRO A 47 7.62 1.43 -5.62
CA PRO A 47 7.30 1.51 -4.20
C PRO A 47 7.68 0.20 -3.48
N ARG A 48 8.41 0.33 -2.37
CA ARG A 48 8.82 -0.76 -1.47
C ARG A 48 8.29 -0.48 -0.07
N VAL A 49 7.46 -1.38 0.44
CA VAL A 49 6.95 -1.32 1.82
C VAL A 49 7.94 -2.02 2.76
N ILE A 50 8.36 -1.32 3.81
CA ILE A 50 9.23 -1.80 4.89
C ILE A 50 8.44 -1.71 6.19
N ILE A 51 8.33 -2.81 6.92
CA ILE A 51 7.67 -2.89 8.23
C ILE A 51 8.68 -2.46 9.30
N LEU A 52 8.24 -1.62 10.24
CA LEU A 52 9.03 -1.21 11.42
C LEU A 52 8.83 -2.17 12.60
#